data_AF-A0AA91C416-F1
#
_entry.id   AF-A0AA91C416-F1
#
_cell.length_a   1.000
_cell.length_b   1.000
_cell.length_c   1.000
_cell.angle_alpha   90.00
_cell.angle_beta   90.00
_cell.angle_gamma   90.00
#
_symmetry.space_group_name_H-M   'P 1'
#
loop_
_entity.id
_entity.type
_entity.pdbx_description
1 polymer ?
#
loop_
_entity_poly.entity_id
_entity_poly.type
_entity_poly.pdbx_seq_one_letter_code
_entity_poly.pdbx_strand_id
1 'polypeptide(L)'
;MKSIKKELEFIIDKTYENLNKENNYKNFKIEFSKKESTKNEKYKDNVLTVFNLYRQEVAIANSCIIALAHHIDFCDRGETKNDKTFLQVYSKLLYKALIFQLLDYVQLINCEDYENQKLIKTALEVCWKKNVVLQIYKTTILEVFNSYNIKAYLKENGFRYNSSYQSWDKEYEIDKVDEITEKLFSLDQTVKLDFRTPHHLVLVFDGYIVVEGNTFKAKEILKEYHFGFSNGKWRKKIKANRYLYEKEIISAVLPKGLGIKIGIEYE
;
A
#
# COMPACT_ATOMS: atom_id res chain seq x y z
N MET A 1 4.90 -13.06 1.04
CA MET A 1 3.96 -11.95 1.32
C MET A 1 2.81 -12.49 2.17
N LYS A 2 2.60 -11.96 3.38
CA LYS A 2 1.38 -12.27 4.17
C LYS A 2 0.17 -11.75 3.38
N SER A 3 -0.95 -12.47 3.46
CA SER A 3 -2.16 -12.07 2.74
C SER A 3 -2.77 -10.85 3.40
N ILE A 4 -3.03 -9.79 2.65
CA ILE A 4 -3.69 -8.56 3.13
C ILE A 4 -5.01 -8.88 3.85
N LYS A 5 -5.75 -9.87 3.34
CA LYS A 5 -6.96 -10.37 3.99
C LYS A 5 -6.70 -10.81 5.44
N LYS A 6 -5.58 -11.51 5.72
CA LYS A 6 -5.25 -11.95 7.07
C LYS A 6 -4.95 -10.78 8.00
N GLU A 7 -4.30 -9.73 7.51
CA GLU A 7 -4.04 -8.53 8.32
C GLU A 7 -5.33 -7.73 8.58
N LEU A 8 -6.25 -7.69 7.60
CA LEU A 8 -7.59 -7.13 7.81
C LEU A 8 -8.39 -7.95 8.82
N GLU A 9 -8.39 -9.28 8.72
CA GLU A 9 -9.00 -10.18 9.72
C GLU A 9 -8.38 -10.00 11.11
N PHE A 10 -7.07 -9.77 11.19
CA PHE A 10 -6.39 -9.45 12.44
C PHE A 10 -6.91 -8.15 13.07
N ILE A 11 -7.12 -7.08 12.28
CA ILE A 11 -7.73 -5.85 12.80
C ILE A 11 -9.12 -6.15 13.36
N ILE A 12 -9.93 -6.95 12.66
CA ILE A 12 -11.27 -7.33 13.15
C ILE A 12 -11.17 -8.01 14.51
N ASP A 13 -10.29 -9.00 14.64
CA ASP A 13 -10.08 -9.73 15.90
C ASP A 13 -9.61 -8.82 17.05
N LYS A 14 -8.81 -7.79 16.74
CA LYS A 14 -8.35 -6.82 17.73
C LYS A 14 -9.37 -5.73 18.04
N THR A 15 -10.36 -5.53 17.18
CA THR A 15 -11.39 -4.51 17.33
C THR A 15 -12.64 -5.03 18.04
N TYR A 16 -12.99 -6.30 17.82
CA TYR A 16 -14.23 -6.91 18.30
C TYR A 16 -13.92 -8.17 19.13
N GLU A 17 -14.04 -8.05 20.45
CA GLU A 17 -13.65 -9.11 21.40
C GLU A 17 -14.65 -10.28 21.48
N ASN A 18 -15.88 -10.10 20.96
CA ASN A 18 -16.96 -11.10 21.00
C ASN A 18 -17.63 -11.25 19.63
N LEU A 19 -16.88 -11.72 18.63
CA LEU A 19 -17.45 -12.08 17.33
C LEU A 19 -18.37 -13.31 17.52
N ASN A 20 -19.69 -13.10 17.52
CA ASN A 20 -20.61 -14.21 17.36
C ASN A 20 -20.54 -14.71 15.89
N LYS A 21 -20.97 -15.95 15.63
CA LYS A 21 -20.98 -16.51 14.27
C LYS A 21 -21.89 -15.74 13.31
N GLU A 22 -22.82 -14.94 13.81
CA GLU A 22 -23.85 -14.25 13.03
C GLU A 22 -23.33 -13.00 12.33
N ASN A 23 -22.35 -12.29 12.93
CA ASN A 23 -21.88 -11.02 12.42
C ASN A 23 -21.14 -11.12 11.08
N ASN A 24 -20.62 -12.29 10.69
CA ASN A 24 -20.01 -12.54 9.37
C ASN A 24 -18.90 -11.56 8.91
N TYR A 25 -18.29 -10.77 9.81
CA TYR A 25 -17.33 -9.71 9.45
C TYR A 25 -16.08 -10.18 8.68
N LYS A 26 -15.72 -11.47 8.77
CA LYS A 26 -14.59 -12.07 8.05
C LYS A 26 -14.99 -12.64 6.69
N ASN A 27 -16.29 -12.64 6.38
CA ASN A 27 -16.83 -13.13 5.11
C ASN A 27 -16.73 -12.06 4.03
N PHE A 28 -15.49 -11.76 3.63
CA PHE A 28 -15.22 -10.84 2.53
C PHE A 28 -14.08 -11.30 1.63
N LYS A 29 -14.06 -10.75 0.42
CA LYS A 29 -12.96 -10.82 -0.53
C LYS A 29 -12.37 -9.41 -0.71
N ILE A 30 -11.05 -9.33 -0.89
CA ILE A 30 -10.38 -8.09 -1.27
C ILE A 30 -9.84 -8.20 -2.70
N GLU A 31 -10.04 -7.14 -3.47
CA GLU A 31 -9.60 -7.03 -4.87
C GLU A 31 -8.96 -5.66 -5.11
N PHE A 32 -7.83 -5.66 -5.80
CA PHE A 32 -7.15 -4.45 -6.27
C PHE A 32 -7.45 -4.28 -7.76
N SER A 33 -8.19 -3.22 -8.09
CA SER A 33 -8.62 -2.95 -9.45
C SER A 33 -7.46 -2.42 -10.29
N LYS A 34 -7.24 -3.05 -11.44
CA LYS A 34 -6.32 -2.56 -12.48
C LYS A 34 -6.88 -1.35 -13.25
N LYS A 35 -8.15 -1.01 -13.04
CA LYS A 35 -8.79 0.19 -13.62
C LYS A 35 -8.75 1.32 -12.61
N GLU A 36 -8.49 2.52 -13.11
CA GLU A 36 -8.66 3.77 -12.35
C GLU A 36 -10.15 4.07 -12.15
N SER A 37 -10.48 4.79 -11.08
CA SER A 37 -11.84 5.19 -10.76
C SER A 37 -11.84 6.58 -10.13
N THR A 38 -12.98 7.27 -10.18
CA THR A 38 -13.19 8.51 -9.43
C THR A 38 -13.29 8.28 -7.92
N LYS A 39 -13.45 7.02 -7.50
CA LYS A 39 -13.44 6.60 -6.10
C LYS A 39 -12.21 5.77 -5.80
N ASN A 40 -11.66 5.93 -4.61
CA ASN A 40 -10.52 5.14 -4.13
C ASN A 40 -10.88 3.74 -3.66
N GLU A 41 -12.10 3.53 -3.16
CA GLU A 41 -12.57 2.22 -2.73
C GLU A 41 -14.08 2.04 -2.92
N LYS A 42 -14.51 0.78 -2.91
CA LYS A 42 -15.91 0.39 -2.97
C LYS A 42 -16.12 -0.91 -2.19
N TYR A 43 -17.23 -0.97 -1.48
CA TYR A 43 -17.78 -2.21 -0.96
C TYR A 43 -19.05 -2.58 -1.72
N LYS A 44 -19.17 -3.84 -2.14
CA LYS A 44 -20.41 -4.43 -2.66
C LYS A 44 -20.36 -5.95 -2.58
N ASP A 45 -21.45 -6.60 -2.18
CA ASP A 45 -21.63 -8.06 -2.22
C ASP A 45 -20.45 -8.83 -1.56
N ASN A 46 -20.03 -8.40 -0.37
CA ASN A 46 -18.87 -8.97 0.36
C ASN A 46 -17.51 -8.80 -0.35
N VAL A 47 -17.41 -7.91 -1.34
CA VAL A 47 -16.16 -7.59 -2.04
C VAL A 47 -15.71 -6.17 -1.70
N LEU A 48 -14.48 -6.05 -1.20
CA LEU A 48 -13.75 -4.82 -0.98
C LEU A 48 -12.89 -4.57 -2.21
N THR A 49 -13.27 -3.60 -3.03
CA THR A 49 -12.49 -3.20 -4.21
C THR A 49 -11.72 -1.93 -3.91
N VAL A 50 -10.40 -1.94 -4.13
CA VAL A 50 -9.54 -0.75 -4.02
C VAL A 50 -9.05 -0.34 -5.40
N PHE A 51 -9.13 0.95 -5.70
CA PHE A 51 -8.75 1.57 -6.97
C PHE A 51 -7.56 2.51 -6.78
N ASN A 52 -7.10 3.09 -7.91
CA ASN A 52 -6.08 4.13 -7.93
C ASN A 52 -4.81 3.68 -7.19
N LEU A 53 -4.29 2.51 -7.58
CA LEU A 53 -3.16 1.84 -6.94
C LEU A 53 -1.82 2.57 -7.13
N TYR A 54 -1.83 3.71 -7.81
CA TYR A 54 -0.71 4.63 -7.93
C TYR A 54 -0.56 5.58 -6.73
N ARG A 55 -1.51 5.57 -5.80
CA ARG A 55 -1.43 6.39 -4.59
C ARG A 55 -0.31 5.89 -3.67
N GLN A 56 -0.01 6.69 -2.65
CA GLN A 56 0.91 6.30 -1.59
C GLN A 56 0.42 5.01 -0.91
N GLU A 57 1.36 4.18 -0.45
CA GLU A 57 1.08 2.88 0.17
C GLU A 57 0.10 3.01 1.35
N VAL A 58 0.34 3.99 2.23
CA VAL A 58 -0.53 4.28 3.38
C VAL A 58 -1.96 4.65 2.97
N ALA A 59 -2.15 5.34 1.83
CA ALA A 59 -3.47 5.66 1.30
C ALA A 59 -4.20 4.42 0.79
N ILE A 60 -3.50 3.52 0.10
CA ILE A 60 -4.09 2.26 -0.38
C ILE A 60 -4.46 1.37 0.81
N ALA A 61 -3.59 1.29 1.82
CA ALA A 61 -3.85 0.53 3.03
C ALA A 61 -5.04 1.12 3.80
N ASN A 62 -5.16 2.44 3.89
CA ASN A 62 -6.32 3.09 4.50
C ASN A 62 -7.62 2.85 3.70
N SER A 63 -7.57 2.86 2.37
CA SER A 63 -8.70 2.46 1.51
C SER A 63 -9.17 1.04 1.78
N CYS A 64 -8.26 0.11 2.10
CA CYS A 64 -8.64 -1.24 2.53
C CYS A 64 -9.45 -1.22 3.83
N ILE A 65 -9.05 -0.37 4.79
CA ILE A 65 -9.75 -0.21 6.08
C ILE A 65 -11.11 0.46 5.91
N ILE A 66 -11.21 1.47 5.04
CA ILE A 66 -12.49 2.14 4.71
C ILE A 66 -13.46 1.12 4.07
N ALA A 67 -13.00 0.34 3.09
CA ALA A 67 -13.81 -0.70 2.47
C ALA A 67 -14.24 -1.78 3.48
N LEU A 68 -13.35 -2.14 4.42
CA LEU A 68 -13.67 -3.06 5.51
C LEU A 68 -14.69 -2.46 6.48
N ALA A 69 -14.60 -1.17 6.78
CA ALA A 69 -15.57 -0.49 7.61
C ALA A 69 -16.97 -0.51 6.99
N HIS A 70 -17.07 -0.31 5.67
CA HIS A 70 -18.34 -0.46 4.94
C HIS A 70 -18.89 -1.89 5.01
N HIS A 71 -18.03 -2.90 4.93
CA HIS A 71 -18.44 -4.30 5.08
C HIS A 71 -19.03 -4.57 6.47
N ILE A 72 -18.32 -4.17 7.54
CA ILE A 72 -18.76 -4.39 8.91
C ILE A 72 -20.04 -3.61 9.22
N ASP A 73 -20.10 -2.36 8.78
CA ASP A 73 -21.29 -1.52 8.92
C ASP A 73 -22.51 -2.13 8.20
N PHE A 74 -22.31 -2.71 7.01
CA PHE A 74 -23.35 -3.46 6.31
C PHE A 74 -23.75 -4.74 7.04
N CYS A 75 -22.80 -5.50 7.61
CA CYS A 75 -23.10 -6.67 8.42
C CYS A 75 -23.96 -6.32 9.64
N ASP A 76 -23.71 -5.16 10.26
CA ASP A 76 -24.45 -4.70 11.44
C ASP A 76 -25.85 -4.16 11.10
N ARG A 77 -26.00 -3.45 9.98
CA ARG A 77 -27.21 -2.68 9.67
C ARG A 77 -28.02 -3.20 8.48
N GLY A 78 -27.44 -4.05 7.64
CA GLY A 78 -27.99 -4.42 6.32
C GLY A 78 -27.87 -3.31 5.26
N GLU A 79 -27.29 -2.15 5.60
CA GLU A 79 -26.99 -1.05 4.68
C GLU A 79 -25.68 -0.36 5.10
N THR A 80 -25.05 0.39 4.19
CA THR A 80 -23.91 1.23 4.54
C THR A 80 -23.90 2.54 3.75
N LYS A 81 -23.52 3.63 4.42
CA LYS A 81 -23.40 4.98 3.86
C LYS A 81 -22.45 5.81 4.73
N ASN A 82 -21.90 6.89 4.18
CA ASN A 82 -20.95 7.77 4.87
C ASN A 82 -21.64 8.66 5.93
N ASP A 83 -22.23 8.03 6.94
CA ASP A 83 -22.90 8.66 8.07
C ASP A 83 -22.11 8.51 9.37
N LYS A 84 -22.69 8.99 10.47
CA LYS A 84 -22.07 8.94 11.80
C LYS A 84 -21.83 7.50 12.28
N THR A 85 -22.69 6.56 11.91
CA THR A 85 -22.57 5.15 12.35
C THR A 85 -21.42 4.47 11.64
N PHE A 86 -21.32 4.64 10.32
CA PHE A 86 -20.15 4.21 9.55
C PHE A 86 -18.85 4.83 10.09
N LEU A 87 -18.85 6.13 10.38
CA LEU A 87 -17.68 6.82 10.92
C LEU A 87 -17.21 6.20 12.24
N GLN A 88 -18.13 5.74 13.10
CA GLN A 88 -17.76 5.04 14.35
C GLN A 88 -17.10 3.70 14.08
N VAL A 89 -17.60 2.91 13.11
CA VAL A 89 -16.99 1.65 12.69
C VAL A 89 -15.58 1.89 12.14
N TYR A 90 -15.45 2.81 11.18
CA TYR A 90 -14.17 3.17 10.58
C TYR A 90 -13.17 3.68 11.63
N SER A 91 -13.59 4.57 12.53
CA SER A 91 -12.70 5.13 13.56
C SER A 91 -12.14 4.05 14.50
N LYS A 92 -12.93 3.03 14.85
CA LYS A 92 -12.47 1.91 15.69
C LYS A 92 -11.43 1.05 14.97
N LEU A 93 -11.69 0.71 13.71
CA LEU A 93 -10.75 -0.07 12.88
C LEU A 93 -9.46 0.68 12.64
N LEU A 94 -9.55 1.97 12.29
CA LEU A 94 -8.39 2.84 12.06
C LEU A 94 -7.53 2.95 13.33
N TYR A 95 -8.16 3.16 14.49
CA TYR A 95 -7.46 3.19 15.77
C TYR A 95 -6.65 1.92 16.02
N LYS A 96 -7.27 0.75 15.80
CA LYS A 96 -6.60 -0.54 15.99
C LYS A 96 -5.50 -0.75 14.97
N ALA A 97 -5.71 -0.41 13.70
CA ALA A 97 -4.66 -0.50 12.69
C ALA A 97 -3.43 0.36 13.02
N LEU A 98 -3.63 1.55 13.59
CA LEU A 98 -2.55 2.44 14.01
C LEU A 98 -1.84 1.92 15.28
N ILE A 99 -2.57 1.46 16.31
CA ILE A 99 -1.95 0.88 17.51
C ILE A 99 -1.09 -0.33 17.17
N PHE A 100 -1.60 -1.22 16.32
CA PHE A 100 -0.88 -2.40 15.88
C PHE A 100 0.11 -2.10 14.74
N GLN A 101 0.23 -0.84 14.32
CA GLN A 101 1.22 -0.37 13.34
C GLN A 101 1.10 -1.08 11.97
N LEU A 102 -0.13 -1.41 11.57
CA LEU A 102 -0.45 -1.88 10.20
C LEU A 102 -0.35 -0.72 9.20
N LEU A 103 -0.53 0.50 9.70
CA LEU A 103 -0.39 1.78 9.00
C LEU A 103 0.56 2.67 9.81
N ASP A 104 1.36 3.45 9.11
CA ASP A 104 2.17 4.49 9.74
C ASP A 104 1.34 5.76 9.95
N TYR A 105 1.28 6.26 11.19
CA TYR A 105 0.51 7.46 11.54
C TYR A 105 1.05 8.71 10.85
N VAL A 106 2.37 8.88 10.81
CA VAL A 106 3.02 10.08 10.27
C VAL A 106 2.80 10.16 8.76
N GLN A 107 2.95 9.04 8.05
CA GLN A 107 2.64 8.94 6.63
C GLN A 107 1.16 9.20 6.38
N LEU A 108 0.26 8.66 7.22
CA LEU A 108 -1.18 8.82 7.04
C LEU A 108 -1.62 10.30 7.13
N ILE A 109 -1.13 11.05 8.14
CA ILE A 109 -1.51 12.46 8.31
C ILE A 109 -0.89 13.39 7.26
N ASN A 110 0.24 12.98 6.68
CA ASN A 110 0.92 13.71 5.61
C ASN A 110 0.52 13.23 4.22
N CYS A 111 -0.41 12.28 4.11
CA CYS A 111 -0.84 11.74 2.83
C CYS A 111 -1.70 12.76 2.08
N GLU A 112 -1.35 13.01 0.81
CA GLU A 112 -2.06 13.92 -0.09
C GLU A 112 -3.26 13.26 -0.79
N ASP A 113 -4.04 12.45 -0.06
CA ASP A 113 -5.20 11.76 -0.62
C ASP A 113 -6.48 12.61 -0.53
N TYR A 114 -6.70 13.45 -1.53
CA TYR A 114 -7.76 14.46 -1.53
C TYR A 114 -9.18 13.92 -1.32
N GLU A 115 -9.49 12.69 -1.76
CA GLU A 115 -10.85 12.14 -1.62
C GLU A 115 -11.15 11.77 -0.15
N ASN A 116 -10.17 11.18 0.54
CA ASN A 116 -10.35 10.61 1.89
C ASN A 116 -9.80 11.47 3.02
N GLN A 117 -9.08 12.56 2.74
CA GLN A 117 -8.40 13.39 3.75
C GLN A 117 -9.36 13.88 4.85
N LYS A 118 -10.56 14.35 4.47
CA LYS A 118 -11.56 14.84 5.44
C LYS A 118 -12.09 13.71 6.34
N LEU A 119 -12.36 12.54 5.75
CA LEU A 119 -12.83 11.36 6.49
C LEU A 119 -11.78 10.87 7.48
N ILE A 120 -10.51 10.75 7.05
CA ILE A 120 -9.37 10.37 7.90
C ILE A 120 -9.24 11.35 9.07
N LYS A 121 -9.19 12.66 8.79
CA LYS A 121 -9.07 13.69 9.83
C LYS A 121 -10.19 13.57 10.87
N THR A 122 -11.44 13.41 10.41
CA THR A 122 -12.60 13.30 11.29
C THR A 122 -12.52 12.03 12.14
N ALA A 123 -12.11 10.90 11.57
CA ALA A 123 -11.95 9.64 12.30
C ALA A 123 -10.83 9.73 13.35
N LEU A 124 -9.69 10.33 13.02
CA LEU A 124 -8.59 10.57 13.96
C LEU A 124 -9.02 11.52 15.09
N GLU A 125 -9.78 12.56 14.79
CA GLU A 125 -10.37 13.42 15.83
C GLU A 125 -11.30 12.63 16.77
N VAL A 126 -11.95 11.56 16.30
CA VAL A 126 -12.80 10.69 17.12
C VAL A 126 -11.97 9.74 17.98
N CYS A 127 -11.01 9.03 17.39
CA CYS A 127 -10.34 7.90 18.05
C CYS A 127 -8.93 8.17 18.57
N TRP A 128 -8.26 9.24 18.14
CA TRP A 128 -6.84 9.51 18.40
C TRP A 128 -6.62 10.69 19.36
N LYS A 129 -7.31 10.69 20.51
CA LYS A 129 -7.42 11.89 21.36
C LYS A 129 -6.30 12.13 22.38
N LYS A 130 -5.58 11.12 22.91
CA LYS A 130 -4.48 11.28 23.92
C LYS A 130 -3.54 10.07 23.98
N ASN A 131 -2.25 10.29 24.30
CA ASN A 131 -1.18 9.33 24.67
C ASN A 131 -1.41 7.88 24.22
N VAL A 132 -1.51 7.67 22.91
CA VAL A 132 -1.68 6.33 22.37
C VAL A 132 -0.39 5.56 22.55
N VAL A 133 -0.46 4.45 23.27
CA VAL A 133 0.66 3.51 23.39
C VAL A 133 0.57 2.54 22.22
N LEU A 134 1.57 2.57 21.36
CA LEU A 134 1.70 1.62 20.25
C LEU A 134 1.99 0.22 20.79
N GLN A 135 1.55 -0.80 20.05
CA GLN A 135 1.89 -2.18 20.35
C GLN A 135 3.39 -2.38 20.25
N ILE A 136 4.02 -2.85 21.33
CA ILE A 136 5.41 -3.27 21.32
C ILE A 136 5.48 -4.72 20.85
N TYR A 137 6.24 -4.97 19.79
CA TYR A 137 6.48 -6.31 19.27
C TYR A 137 7.79 -6.86 19.82
N LYS A 138 7.89 -8.18 19.97
CA LYS A 138 9.17 -8.85 20.29
C LYS A 138 10.04 -9.06 19.06
N THR A 139 9.41 -8.97 17.88
CA THR A 139 10.04 -9.21 16.59
C THR A 139 9.86 -8.00 15.67
N THR A 140 10.76 -7.88 14.71
CA THR A 140 10.72 -6.92 13.61
C THR A 140 11.03 -7.63 12.30
N ILE A 141 10.60 -7.07 11.18
CA ILE A 141 11.04 -7.49 9.87
C ILE A 141 12.22 -6.63 9.46
N LEU A 142 13.37 -7.25 9.26
CA LEU A 142 14.54 -6.63 8.67
C LEU A 142 14.47 -6.77 7.15
N GLU A 143 14.61 -5.65 6.44
CA GLU A 143 14.61 -5.58 4.98
C GLU A 143 15.99 -5.15 4.47
N VAL A 144 16.52 -5.90 3.51
CA VAL A 144 17.88 -5.72 2.99
C VAL A 144 17.81 -5.37 1.51
N PHE A 145 18.13 -4.12 1.20
CA PHE A 145 18.18 -3.53 -0.14
C PHE A 145 19.62 -3.46 -0.64
N ASN A 146 19.78 -3.24 -1.96
CA ASN A 146 21.07 -3.20 -2.63
C ASN A 146 21.95 -4.42 -2.31
N SER A 147 21.35 -5.60 -2.28
CA SER A 147 21.93 -6.81 -1.72
C SER A 147 22.34 -7.85 -2.77
N TYR A 148 22.61 -7.40 -4.00
CA TYR A 148 22.95 -8.29 -5.11
C TYR A 148 24.17 -9.16 -4.79
N ASN A 149 25.23 -8.56 -4.23
CA ASN A 149 26.49 -9.25 -3.92
C ASN A 149 26.36 -10.28 -2.80
N ILE A 150 25.39 -10.09 -1.89
CA ILE A 150 25.17 -10.96 -0.72
C ILE A 150 23.93 -11.84 -0.84
N LYS A 151 23.32 -11.91 -2.05
CA LYS A 151 22.10 -12.66 -2.31
C LYS A 151 22.17 -14.13 -1.90
N ALA A 152 23.31 -14.79 -2.15
CA ALA A 152 23.50 -16.20 -1.79
C ALA A 152 23.40 -16.39 -0.27
N TYR A 153 24.13 -15.57 0.49
CA TYR A 153 24.09 -15.56 1.95
C TYR A 153 22.67 -15.33 2.48
N LEU A 154 21.96 -14.32 1.96
CA LEU A 154 20.60 -14.01 2.39
C LEU A 154 19.65 -15.21 2.19
N LYS A 155 19.72 -15.83 1.01
CA LYS A 155 18.90 -17.00 0.69
C LYS A 155 19.21 -18.20 1.61
N GLU A 156 20.49 -18.50 1.81
CA GLU A 156 20.94 -19.59 2.69
C GLU A 156 20.53 -19.37 4.15
N ASN A 157 20.44 -18.11 4.59
CA ASN A 157 20.04 -17.73 5.94
C ASN A 157 18.54 -17.49 6.10
N GLY A 158 17.73 -17.92 5.13
CA GLY A 158 16.27 -17.95 5.23
C GLY A 158 15.58 -16.61 5.00
N PHE A 159 16.28 -15.60 4.47
CA PHE A 159 15.61 -14.41 3.95
C PHE A 159 14.76 -14.78 2.74
N ARG A 160 13.65 -14.06 2.56
CA ARG A 160 12.73 -14.24 1.44
C ARG A 160 12.79 -13.00 0.56
N TYR A 161 12.79 -13.20 -0.75
CA TYR A 161 12.75 -12.08 -1.67
C TYR A 161 11.34 -11.48 -1.72
N ASN A 162 11.26 -10.18 -1.48
CA ASN A 162 10.07 -9.36 -1.57
C ASN A 162 10.12 -8.54 -2.86
N SER A 163 9.37 -8.96 -3.88
CA SER A 163 9.34 -8.29 -5.19
C SER A 163 8.68 -6.91 -5.16
N SER A 164 7.78 -6.66 -4.20
CA SER A 164 7.08 -5.38 -4.06
C SER A 164 8.06 -4.27 -3.69
N TYR A 165 8.96 -4.52 -2.74
CA TYR A 165 10.02 -3.58 -2.37
C TYR A 165 11.37 -3.81 -3.07
N GLN A 166 11.53 -4.94 -3.78
CA GLN A 166 12.80 -5.37 -4.36
C GLN A 166 13.90 -5.54 -3.30
N SER A 167 13.52 -6.11 -2.16
CA SER A 167 14.38 -6.36 -1.00
C SER A 167 14.35 -7.83 -0.60
N TRP A 168 15.28 -8.22 0.27
CA TRP A 168 15.22 -9.49 0.99
C TRP A 168 14.74 -9.23 2.41
N ASP A 169 13.71 -9.93 2.87
CA ASP A 169 13.14 -9.73 4.19
C ASP A 169 13.17 -10.99 5.08
N LYS A 170 13.31 -10.78 6.39
CA LYS A 170 13.22 -11.84 7.40
C LYS A 170 12.80 -11.25 8.75
N GLU A 171 11.99 -12.02 9.47
CA GLU A 171 11.60 -11.69 10.84
C GLU A 171 12.69 -12.08 11.83
N TYR A 172 13.02 -11.15 12.73
CA TYR A 172 14.04 -11.29 13.77
C TYR A 172 13.47 -10.87 15.13
N GLU A 173 13.91 -11.53 16.19
CA GLU A 173 13.76 -11.02 17.55
C GLU A 173 14.58 -9.73 17.69
N ILE A 174 14.05 -8.74 18.41
CA ILE A 174 14.64 -7.39 18.49
C ILE A 174 16.08 -7.43 19.05
N ASP A 175 16.34 -8.28 20.02
CA ASP A 175 17.67 -8.47 20.64
C ASP A 175 18.71 -9.11 19.70
N LYS A 176 18.27 -9.70 18.59
CA LYS A 176 19.12 -10.30 17.55
C LYS A 176 19.44 -9.34 16.39
N VAL A 177 18.82 -8.16 16.35
CA VAL A 177 18.92 -7.24 15.20
C VAL A 177 20.33 -6.70 15.03
N ASP A 178 20.97 -6.26 16.11
CA ASP A 178 22.31 -5.65 16.03
C ASP A 178 23.33 -6.65 15.45
N GLU A 179 23.35 -7.89 15.98
CA GLU A 179 24.22 -8.97 15.51
C GLU A 179 24.08 -9.23 13.99
N ILE A 180 22.85 -9.34 13.49
CA ILE A 180 22.65 -9.60 12.06
C ILE A 180 22.97 -8.38 11.20
N THR A 181 22.69 -7.16 11.66
CA THR A 181 22.97 -5.95 10.88
C THR A 181 24.49 -5.74 10.71
N GLU A 182 25.26 -5.90 11.79
CA GLU A 182 26.73 -5.89 11.73
C GLU A 182 27.26 -6.95 10.78
N LYS A 183 26.70 -8.16 10.83
CA LYS A 183 27.08 -9.24 9.92
C LYS A 183 26.81 -8.87 8.47
N LEU A 184 25.66 -8.28 8.14
CA LEU A 184 25.33 -7.87 6.78
C LEU A 184 26.28 -6.78 6.26
N PHE A 185 26.58 -5.76 7.07
CA PHE A 185 27.54 -4.70 6.70
C PHE A 185 28.97 -5.22 6.55
N SER A 186 29.35 -6.25 7.29
CA SER A 186 30.67 -6.91 7.13
C SER A 186 30.81 -7.64 5.79
N LEU A 187 29.68 -8.10 5.21
CA LEU A 187 29.66 -8.78 3.92
C LEU A 187 29.63 -7.80 2.75
N ASP A 188 28.87 -6.71 2.88
CA ASP A 188 28.81 -5.64 1.89
C ASP A 188 28.36 -4.33 2.57
N GLN A 189 29.25 -3.33 2.62
CA GLN A 189 28.95 -2.04 3.23
C GLN A 189 27.96 -1.18 2.43
N THR A 190 27.65 -1.56 1.19
CA THR A 190 26.74 -0.80 0.31
C THR A 190 25.27 -1.18 0.49
N VAL A 191 24.98 -2.22 1.28
CA VAL A 191 23.59 -2.61 1.59
C VAL A 191 22.88 -1.48 2.31
N LYS A 192 21.56 -1.38 2.08
CA LYS A 192 20.69 -0.48 2.83
C LYS A 192 19.71 -1.33 3.62
N LEU A 193 19.52 -0.99 4.88
CA LEU A 193 18.64 -1.72 5.79
C LEU A 193 17.43 -0.85 6.11
N ASP A 194 16.26 -1.48 6.17
CA ASP A 194 15.04 -0.87 6.69
C ASP A 194 14.32 -1.86 7.62
N PHE A 195 13.40 -1.36 8.42
CA PHE A 195 12.67 -2.13 9.42
C PHE A 195 11.19 -1.82 9.39
N ARG A 196 10.38 -2.87 9.52
CA ARG A 196 8.93 -2.73 9.66
C ARG A 196 8.37 -3.69 10.68
N THR A 197 7.22 -3.35 11.24
CA THR A 197 6.53 -4.24 12.17
C THR A 197 6.03 -5.50 11.46
N PRO A 198 5.82 -6.63 12.18
CA PRO A 198 5.36 -7.88 11.59
C PRO A 198 4.01 -7.81 10.88
N HIS A 199 3.21 -6.78 11.17
CA HIS A 199 1.86 -6.58 10.65
C HIS A 199 1.75 -5.44 9.63
N HIS A 200 2.83 -4.68 9.38
CA HIS A 200 2.80 -3.59 8.41
C HIS A 200 2.24 -4.04 7.04
N LEU A 201 1.25 -3.31 6.53
CA LEU A 201 0.59 -3.62 5.27
C LEU A 201 1.46 -3.20 4.08
N VAL A 202 2.09 -4.19 3.44
CA VAL A 202 2.89 -3.97 2.22
C VAL A 202 1.98 -3.96 0.99
N LEU A 203 1.76 -2.78 0.38
CA LEU A 203 0.85 -2.50 -0.73
C LEU A 203 1.54 -1.68 -1.83
N VAL A 204 2.65 -2.21 -2.35
CA VAL A 204 3.32 -1.67 -3.53
C VAL A 204 3.02 -2.50 -4.76
N PHE A 205 2.52 -1.83 -5.80
CA PHE A 205 2.14 -2.43 -7.07
C PHE A 205 3.14 -2.06 -8.17
N ASP A 206 3.42 -3.01 -9.05
CA ASP A 206 4.11 -2.74 -10.32
C ASP A 206 3.10 -2.28 -11.36
N GLY A 207 3.52 -1.36 -12.22
CA GLY A 207 2.72 -0.89 -13.35
C GLY A 207 3.59 -0.34 -14.48
N TYR A 208 2.92 0.15 -15.51
CA TYR A 208 3.52 0.88 -16.62
C TYR A 208 2.92 2.27 -16.67
N ILE A 209 3.76 3.29 -16.71
CA ILE A 209 3.33 4.57 -17.27
C ILE A 209 3.27 4.41 -18.79
N VAL A 210 2.16 4.86 -19.38
CA VAL A 210 1.82 4.63 -20.77
C VAL A 210 1.55 5.95 -21.47
N VAL A 211 2.12 6.12 -22.66
CA VAL A 211 1.90 7.26 -23.54
C VAL A 211 1.30 6.78 -24.86
N GLU A 212 0.12 7.30 -25.20
CA GLU A 212 -0.64 6.93 -26.39
C GLU A 212 -1.19 8.17 -27.14
N GLY A 213 -1.75 7.96 -28.34
CA GLY A 213 -2.20 9.04 -29.23
C GLY A 213 -1.20 9.35 -30.34
N ASN A 214 -1.15 10.60 -30.80
CA ASN A 214 -0.25 11.02 -31.88
C ASN A 214 1.20 11.21 -31.39
N THR A 215 1.87 10.08 -31.16
CA THR A 215 3.22 10.03 -30.56
C THR A 215 4.36 10.10 -31.57
N PHE A 216 4.07 10.23 -32.88
CA PHE A 216 5.10 10.23 -33.92
C PHE A 216 6.18 11.28 -33.70
N LYS A 217 5.77 12.52 -33.36
CA LYS A 217 6.67 13.64 -33.06
C LYS A 217 7.37 13.53 -31.70
N ALA A 218 6.89 12.65 -30.81
CA ALA A 218 7.42 12.46 -29.46
C ALA A 218 8.33 11.22 -29.33
N LYS A 219 8.52 10.45 -30.42
CA LYS A 219 9.21 9.16 -30.42
C LYS A 219 10.61 9.22 -29.81
N GLU A 220 11.44 10.18 -30.23
CA GLU A 220 12.83 10.26 -29.76
C GLU A 220 12.90 10.73 -28.29
N ILE A 221 12.03 11.66 -27.88
CA ILE A 221 11.87 12.07 -26.48
C ILE A 221 11.48 10.85 -25.62
N LEU A 222 10.50 10.06 -26.07
CA LEU A 222 10.04 8.89 -25.32
C LEU A 222 11.15 7.85 -25.12
N LYS A 223 12.01 7.63 -26.13
CA LYS A 223 13.19 6.76 -25.99
C LYS A 223 14.23 7.32 -25.02
N GLU A 224 14.50 8.62 -25.07
CA GLU A 224 15.42 9.31 -24.15
C GLU A 224 14.99 9.12 -22.69
N TYR A 225 13.68 9.14 -22.45
CA TYR A 225 13.07 8.87 -21.14
C TYR A 225 12.81 7.38 -20.86
N HIS A 226 13.44 6.48 -21.61
CA HIS A 226 13.43 5.02 -21.45
C HIS A 226 12.06 4.35 -21.63
N PHE A 227 11.18 4.91 -22.46
CA PHE A 227 9.96 4.21 -22.89
C PHE A 227 10.27 3.25 -24.03
N GLY A 228 9.72 2.03 -23.92
CA GLY A 228 9.69 1.05 -25.01
C GLY A 228 8.33 1.06 -25.71
N PHE A 229 8.31 0.85 -27.03
CA PHE A 229 7.05 0.71 -27.78
C PHE A 229 6.59 -0.75 -27.79
N SER A 230 5.43 -1.03 -27.23
CA SER A 230 4.82 -2.37 -27.19
C SER A 230 3.30 -2.28 -27.10
N ASN A 231 2.59 -3.27 -27.64
CA ASN A 231 1.11 -3.31 -27.66
C ASN A 231 0.46 -2.02 -28.20
N GLY A 232 1.08 -1.40 -29.20
CA GLY A 232 0.59 -0.16 -29.82
C GLY A 232 0.77 1.11 -28.96
N LYS A 233 1.53 1.05 -27.86
CA LYS A 233 1.73 2.17 -26.94
C LYS A 233 3.19 2.29 -26.51
N TRP A 234 3.59 3.48 -26.06
CA TRP A 234 4.86 3.67 -25.38
C TRP A 234 4.70 3.38 -23.90
N ARG A 235 5.52 2.51 -23.33
CA ARG A 235 5.38 2.02 -21.95
C ARG A 235 6.73 2.02 -21.24
N LYS A 236 6.74 2.39 -19.96
CA LYS A 236 7.90 2.29 -19.07
C LYS A 236 7.46 1.65 -17.76
N LYS A 237 8.13 0.58 -17.35
CA LYS A 237 7.82 -0.12 -16.09
C LYS A 237 8.23 0.75 -14.90
N ILE A 238 7.32 0.89 -13.93
CA ILE A 238 7.49 1.71 -12.74
C ILE A 238 6.84 1.04 -11.53
N LYS A 239 7.24 1.44 -10.32
CA LYS A 239 6.36 1.28 -9.15
C LYS A 239 5.20 2.24 -9.28
N ALA A 240 3.98 1.78 -9.04
CA ALA A 240 2.76 2.54 -9.28
C ALA A 240 2.74 3.87 -8.50
N ASN A 241 3.26 3.87 -7.26
CA ASN A 241 3.40 5.07 -6.43
C ASN A 241 4.31 6.16 -7.02
N ARG A 242 5.09 5.85 -8.07
CA ARG A 242 5.90 6.83 -8.82
C ARG A 242 5.18 7.45 -10.01
N TYR A 243 3.96 6.99 -10.33
CA TYR A 243 3.25 7.41 -11.52
C TYR A 243 3.04 8.92 -11.62
N LEU A 244 2.59 9.58 -10.56
CA LEU A 244 2.32 11.02 -10.60
C LEU A 244 3.60 11.82 -10.88
N TYR A 245 4.70 11.46 -10.22
CA TYR A 245 6.03 12.03 -10.46
C TYR A 245 6.52 11.80 -11.90
N GLU A 246 6.47 10.57 -12.38
CA GLU A 246 6.90 10.23 -13.75
C GLU A 246 5.99 10.89 -14.81
N LYS A 247 4.70 11.02 -14.51
CA LYS A 247 3.71 11.71 -15.34
C LYS A 247 4.02 13.19 -15.44
N GLU A 248 4.37 13.85 -14.34
CA GLU A 248 4.75 15.26 -14.35
C GLU A 248 5.99 15.49 -15.21
N ILE A 249 7.04 14.68 -15.02
CA ILE A 249 8.27 14.75 -15.81
C ILE A 249 7.98 14.59 -17.30
N ILE A 250 7.28 13.53 -17.69
CA ILE A 250 7.04 13.27 -19.11
C ILE A 250 6.08 14.30 -19.72
N SER A 251 5.10 14.79 -18.95
CA SER A 251 4.19 15.85 -19.41
C SER A 251 4.90 17.16 -19.71
N ALA A 252 5.98 17.47 -18.99
CA ALA A 252 6.75 18.70 -19.18
C ALA A 252 7.54 18.72 -20.49
N VAL A 253 7.94 17.56 -21.00
CA VAL A 253 8.78 17.44 -22.21
C VAL A 253 8.00 17.03 -23.46
N LEU A 254 6.80 16.46 -23.30
CA LEU A 254 5.99 16.06 -24.44
C LEU A 254 5.41 17.27 -25.19
N PRO A 255 5.35 17.24 -26.54
CA PRO A 255 4.74 18.31 -27.30
C PRO A 255 3.26 18.49 -26.98
N LYS A 256 2.85 19.72 -26.68
CA LYS A 256 1.46 20.08 -26.37
C LYS A 256 0.58 20.08 -27.62
N GLY A 257 -0.73 19.89 -27.44
CA GLY A 257 -1.72 20.01 -28.51
C GLY A 257 -1.78 18.83 -29.50
N LEU A 258 -1.06 17.74 -29.26
CA LEU A 258 -1.03 16.56 -30.15
C LEU A 258 -2.06 15.47 -29.80
N GLY A 259 -2.94 15.70 -28.83
CA GLY A 259 -3.85 14.67 -28.34
C GLY A 259 -3.14 13.47 -27.71
N ILE A 260 -1.92 13.68 -27.20
CA ILE A 260 -1.16 12.67 -26.45
C ILE A 260 -1.84 12.49 -25.08
N LYS A 261 -2.01 11.24 -24.67
CA LYS A 261 -2.55 10.87 -23.36
C LYS A 261 -1.51 10.10 -22.58
N ILE A 262 -1.44 10.38 -21.28
CA ILE A 262 -0.57 9.70 -20.32
C ILE A 262 -1.45 9.01 -19.30
N GLY A 263 -1.27 7.70 -19.14
CA GLY A 263 -2.02 6.86 -18.22
C GLY A 263 -1.13 5.88 -17.46
N ILE A 264 -1.74 5.09 -16.59
CA ILE A 264 -1.11 3.94 -15.94
C ILE A 264 -1.84 2.65 -16.29
N GLU A 265 -1.08 1.58 -16.53
CA GLU A 265 -1.60 0.22 -16.70
C GLU A 265 -0.91 -0.73 -15.72
N TYR A 266 -1.64 -1.73 -15.23
CA TYR A 266 -1.11 -2.74 -14.30
C TYR A 266 -1.01 -4.09 -15.01
N GLU A 267 0.02 -4.89 -14.67
CA GLU A 267 0.17 -6.28 -15.15
C GLU A 267 -0.91 -7.19 -14.60
#